data_AF-A0A2I1RIX5-F1
#
_entry.id   AF-A0A2I1RIX5-F1
#
_cell.length_a   1.000
_cell.length_b   1.000
_cell.length_c   1.000
_cell.angle_alpha   90.00
_cell.angle_beta   90.00
_cell.angle_gamma   90.00
#
_symmetry.space_group_name_H-M   'P 1'
#
loop_
_entity.id
_entity.type
_entity.pdbx_description
1 polymer ?
#
loop_
_entity_poly.entity_id
_entity_poly.type
_entity_poly.pdbx_seq_one_letter_code
_entity_poly.pdbx_strand_id
1 'polypeptide(L)'
;MFDMRIIGERLTEERNRLNLAQTDVTKMADITQATLSRYERGERVPTLEACFNLYNIGYDILYVMTGERGQTNDRFVTSRRLVNLPDVYDVNVVADRLMVMMYHAEESMLQFGAVAEKDYTLKDLALIASNMMEKTAINQ
;
A
#
# COMPACT_ATOMS: atom_id res chain seq x y z
N MET A 1 -25.14 -6.59 5.33
CA MET A 1 -24.94 -8.05 5.51
C MET A 1 -23.79 -8.45 4.61
N PHE A 2 -22.79 -9.19 5.12
CA PHE A 2 -21.68 -9.67 4.30
C PHE A 2 -22.21 -10.73 3.31
N ASP A 3 -22.10 -10.48 2.00
CA ASP A 3 -22.52 -11.44 0.98
C ASP A 3 -21.28 -12.12 0.36
N MET A 4 -21.13 -13.40 0.65
CA MET A 4 -20.01 -14.21 0.16
C MET A 4 -20.01 -14.34 -1.37
N ARG A 5 -21.17 -14.24 -2.02
CA ARG A 5 -21.27 -14.30 -3.49
C ARG A 5 -20.61 -13.09 -4.13
N ILE A 6 -20.78 -11.90 -3.56
CA ILE A 6 -20.15 -10.67 -4.05
C ILE A 6 -18.62 -10.78 -3.97
N ILE A 7 -18.08 -11.36 -2.89
CA ILE A 7 -16.64 -11.59 -2.76
C ILE A 7 -16.14 -12.57 -3.84
N GLY A 8 -16.87 -13.65 -4.08
CA GLY A 8 -16.55 -14.63 -5.11
C GLY A 8 -16.56 -14.04 -6.52
N GLU A 9 -17.58 -13.25 -6.85
CA GLU A 9 -17.70 -12.54 -8.13
C GLU A 9 -16.50 -11.61 -8.35
N ARG A 10 -16.12 -10.81 -7.34
CA ARG A 10 -14.98 -9.89 -7.45
C ARG A 10 -13.64 -10.63 -7.55
N LEU A 11 -13.48 -11.79 -6.92
CA LEU A 11 -12.31 -12.64 -7.14
C LEU A 11 -12.23 -13.13 -8.58
N THR A 12 -13.36 -13.58 -9.15
CA THR A 12 -13.42 -13.97 -10.56
C THR A 12 -13.10 -12.80 -11.49
N GLU A 13 -13.62 -11.60 -11.19
CA GLU A 13 -13.29 -10.39 -11.94
C GLU A 13 -11.80 -10.06 -11.89
N GLU A 14 -11.16 -10.13 -10.72
CA GLU A 14 -9.72 -9.89 -10.59
C GLU A 14 -8.90 -10.92 -11.34
N ARG A 15 -9.28 -12.20 -11.27
CA ARG A 15 -8.63 -13.26 -12.05
C ARG A 15 -8.70 -12.97 -13.56
N ASN A 16 -9.88 -12.58 -14.03
CA ASN A 16 -10.11 -12.27 -15.43
C ASN A 16 -9.38 -10.99 -15.86
N ARG A 17 -9.33 -9.96 -15.00
CA ARG A 17 -8.56 -8.73 -15.23
C ARG A 17 -7.07 -9.02 -15.46
N LEU A 18 -6.53 -9.99 -14.72
CA LEU A 18 -5.14 -10.44 -14.85
C LEU A 18 -4.93 -11.42 -16.02
N ASN A 19 -5.99 -11.81 -16.75
CA ASN A 19 -5.96 -12.82 -17.81
C ASN A 19 -5.42 -14.18 -17.35
N LEU A 20 -5.72 -14.59 -16.11
CA LEU A 20 -5.25 -15.86 -15.53
C LEU A 20 -6.32 -16.95 -15.63
N ALA A 21 -5.91 -18.18 -15.94
CA ALA A 21 -6.75 -19.35 -15.68
C ALA A 21 -6.65 -19.73 -14.19
N GLN A 22 -7.66 -20.44 -13.66
CA GLN A 22 -7.61 -20.95 -12.28
C GLN A 22 -6.36 -21.81 -12.03
N THR A 23 -5.92 -22.56 -13.03
CA THR A 23 -4.69 -23.37 -12.97
C THR A 23 -3.41 -22.55 -12.84
N ASP A 24 -3.40 -21.32 -13.36
CA ASP A 24 -2.23 -20.44 -13.25
C ASP A 24 -2.14 -19.86 -11.85
N VAL A 25 -3.30 -19.46 -11.29
CA VAL A 25 -3.40 -18.99 -9.91
C VAL A 25 -2.92 -20.06 -8.94
N THR A 26 -3.29 -21.33 -9.12
CA THR A 26 -2.92 -22.42 -8.22
C THR A 26 -1.45 -22.85 -8.32
N LYS A 27 -0.74 -22.46 -9.38
CA LYS A 27 0.73 -22.66 -9.48
C LYS A 27 1.50 -21.58 -8.73
N MET A 28 0.89 -20.41 -8.58
CA MET A 28 1.53 -19.22 -8.01
C MET A 28 1.07 -18.97 -6.56
N ALA A 29 -0.15 -19.36 -6.21
CA ALA A 29 -0.70 -19.33 -4.86
C ALA A 29 -0.69 -20.74 -4.28
N ASP A 30 -0.37 -20.86 -3.00
CA ASP A 30 -0.42 -22.11 -2.24
C ASP A 30 -1.88 -22.52 -1.92
N ILE A 31 -2.71 -22.65 -2.95
CA ILE A 31 -4.11 -23.09 -2.87
C ILE A 31 -4.43 -24.04 -4.03
N THR A 32 -5.32 -25.00 -3.78
CA THR A 32 -5.80 -25.92 -4.82
C THR A 32 -6.83 -25.26 -5.74
N GLN A 33 -7.02 -25.80 -6.94
CA GLN A 33 -8.04 -25.34 -7.89
C GLN A 33 -9.46 -25.47 -7.31
N ALA A 34 -9.73 -26.55 -6.58
CA ALA A 34 -11.00 -26.73 -5.89
C ALA A 34 -11.22 -25.66 -4.83
N THR A 35 -10.17 -25.28 -4.08
CA THR A 35 -10.24 -24.20 -3.09
C THR A 35 -10.59 -22.87 -3.76
N LEU A 36 -9.88 -22.49 -4.84
CA LEU A 36 -10.14 -21.26 -5.58
C LEU A 36 -11.57 -21.24 -6.16
N SER A 37 -12.04 -22.36 -6.74
CA SER A 37 -13.39 -22.48 -7.27
C SER A 37 -14.48 -22.30 -6.21
N ARG A 38 -14.26 -22.75 -4.97
CA ARG A 38 -15.20 -22.53 -3.86
C ARG A 38 -15.23 -21.08 -3.41
N TYR A 39 -14.10 -20.38 -3.47
CA TYR A 39 -14.06 -18.94 -3.23
C TYR A 39 -14.82 -18.17 -4.30
N GLU A 40 -14.52 -18.41 -5.57
CA GLU A 40 -15.15 -17.74 -6.72
C GLU A 40 -16.68 -17.94 -6.77
N ARG A 41 -17.18 -19.09 -6.31
CA ARG A 41 -18.63 -19.37 -6.23
C ARG A 41 -19.30 -18.84 -4.95
N GLY A 42 -18.54 -18.18 -4.07
CA GLY A 42 -19.05 -17.66 -2.79
C GLY A 42 -19.45 -18.75 -1.78
N GLU A 43 -18.98 -19.98 -1.95
CA GLU A 43 -19.25 -21.10 -1.03
C GLU A 43 -18.36 -21.08 0.21
N ARG A 44 -17.23 -20.36 0.13
CA ARG A 44 -16.26 -20.24 1.20
C ARG A 44 -15.59 -18.87 1.14
N VAL A 45 -15.32 -18.30 2.31
CA VAL A 45 -14.54 -17.07 2.44
C VAL A 45 -13.04 -17.41 2.36
N PRO A 46 -12.24 -16.68 1.56
CA PRO A 46 -10.80 -16.82 1.58
C PRO A 46 -10.21 -16.58 2.98
N THR A 47 -9.21 -17.37 3.36
CA THR A 47 -8.42 -17.08 4.55
C THR A 47 -7.55 -15.84 4.31
N LEU A 48 -7.09 -15.19 5.39
CA LEU A 48 -6.16 -14.07 5.27
C LEU A 48 -4.87 -14.44 4.51
N GLU A 49 -4.37 -15.66 4.74
CA GLU A 49 -3.23 -16.23 4.00
C GLU A 49 -3.53 -16.38 2.51
N ALA A 50 -4.72 -16.86 2.14
CA ALA A 50 -5.13 -16.93 0.74
C ALA A 50 -5.23 -15.53 0.12
N CYS A 51 -5.78 -14.55 0.84
CA CYS A 51 -5.80 -13.15 0.38
C CYS A 51 -4.38 -12.61 0.16
N PHE A 52 -3.45 -12.86 1.09
CA PHE A 52 -2.05 -12.45 0.96
C PHE A 52 -1.38 -13.06 -0.28
N ASN A 53 -1.57 -14.36 -0.50
CA ASN A 53 -1.02 -15.06 -1.67
C ASN A 53 -1.61 -14.52 -2.98
N LEU A 54 -2.92 -14.27 -3.03
CA LEU A 54 -3.58 -13.69 -4.20
C LEU A 54 -3.12 -12.25 -4.46
N TYR A 55 -2.91 -11.44 -3.41
CA TYR A 55 -2.33 -10.11 -3.52
C TYR A 55 -0.95 -10.13 -4.18
N ASN A 56 -0.08 -11.06 -3.77
CA ASN A 56 1.26 -11.20 -4.33
C ASN A 56 1.26 -11.60 -5.83
N ILE A 57 0.14 -12.12 -6.34
CA ILE A 57 -0.06 -12.46 -7.75
C ILE A 57 -0.66 -11.27 -8.53
N GLY A 58 -1.04 -10.20 -7.84
CA GLY A 58 -1.55 -8.96 -8.42
C GLY A 58 -3.07 -8.77 -8.31
N TYR A 59 -3.77 -9.57 -7.51
CA TYR A 59 -5.17 -9.32 -7.20
C TYR A 59 -5.32 -8.05 -6.37
N ASP A 60 -6.29 -7.21 -6.72
CA ASP A 60 -6.69 -6.09 -5.88
C ASP A 60 -7.60 -6.61 -4.74
N ILE A 61 -6.98 -6.99 -3.62
CA ILE A 61 -7.71 -7.49 -2.45
C ILE A 61 -8.58 -6.40 -1.82
N LEU A 62 -8.19 -5.13 -1.92
CA LEU A 62 -9.01 -4.03 -1.43
C LEU A 62 -10.31 -3.94 -2.23
N TYR A 63 -10.23 -4.00 -3.57
CA TYR A 63 -11.41 -4.09 -4.42
C TYR A 63 -12.27 -5.30 -4.09
N VAL A 64 -11.67 -6.49 -3.92
CA VAL A 64 -12.42 -7.70 -3.56
C VAL A 64 -13.25 -7.48 -2.29
N MET A 65 -12.67 -6.84 -1.28
CA MET A 65 -13.34 -6.56 -0.01
C MET A 65 -14.40 -5.46 -0.09
N THR A 66 -14.08 -4.33 -0.73
CA THR A 66 -14.91 -3.11 -0.67
C THR A 66 -15.85 -2.97 -1.86
N GLY A 67 -15.45 -3.46 -3.03
CA GLY A 67 -16.13 -3.21 -4.31
C GLY A 67 -15.79 -1.87 -4.92
N GLU A 68 -14.97 -1.09 -4.24
CA GLU A 68 -14.46 0.15 -4.75
C GLU A 68 -13.14 -0.17 -5.41
N ARG A 69 -13.14 -0.20 -6.75
CA ARG A 69 -11.86 -0.18 -7.46
C ARG A 69 -11.23 1.13 -7.08
N GLY A 70 -10.05 1.06 -6.45
CA GLY A 70 -9.25 2.25 -6.29
C GLY A 70 -9.16 2.88 -7.66
N GLN A 71 -9.59 4.15 -7.79
CA GLN A 71 -8.89 4.98 -8.74
C GLN A 71 -7.43 4.74 -8.37
N THR A 72 -6.65 4.13 -9.26
CA THR A 72 -5.21 4.06 -9.17
C THR A 72 -4.70 5.49 -9.27
N ASN A 73 -4.99 6.31 -8.26
CA ASN A 73 -4.03 7.26 -7.81
C ASN A 73 -2.92 6.38 -7.25
N ASP A 74 -1.70 6.65 -7.70
CA ASP A 74 -0.42 6.14 -7.23
C ASP A 74 -0.17 6.26 -5.70
N ARG A 75 -1.22 6.32 -4.87
CA ARG A 75 -1.15 6.46 -3.41
C ARG A 75 -0.71 5.21 -2.67
N PHE A 76 -0.58 4.09 -3.37
CA PHE A 76 0.12 2.91 -2.87
C PHE A 76 1.13 2.41 -3.90
N VAL A 77 1.88 3.31 -4.53
CA VAL A 77 3.28 2.97 -4.74
C VAL A 77 3.84 2.86 -3.32
N THR A 78 4.25 1.67 -2.90
CA THR A 78 5.28 1.52 -1.86
C THR A 78 6.54 2.19 -2.39
N SER A 79 6.50 3.51 -2.57
CA SER A 79 7.67 4.33 -2.81
C SER A 79 8.47 4.12 -1.55
N ARG A 80 9.57 3.37 -1.68
CA ARG A 80 10.45 3.06 -0.59
C ARG A 80 10.81 4.37 0.09
N ARG A 81 10.22 4.61 1.25
CA ARG A 81 10.51 5.80 2.03
C ARG A 81 11.95 5.73 2.51
N LEU A 82 12.62 6.87 2.43
CA LEU A 82 13.93 7.05 3.02
C LEU A 82 13.82 7.37 4.51
N VAL A 83 12.70 7.97 4.95
CA VAL A 83 12.49 8.38 6.33
C VAL A 83 11.36 7.55 6.95
N ASN A 84 11.69 6.87 8.04
CA ASN A 84 10.70 6.20 8.89
C ASN A 84 10.75 6.83 10.29
N LEU A 85 9.58 7.09 10.87
CA LEU A 85 9.50 7.59 12.24
C LEU A 85 9.46 6.42 13.24
N PRO A 86 10.14 6.52 14.38
CA PRO A 86 9.97 5.57 15.46
C PRO A 86 8.55 5.69 16.04
N ASP A 87 8.04 4.61 16.62
CA ASP A 87 6.70 4.57 17.23
C ASP A 87 6.53 5.59 18.36
N VAL A 88 7.64 6.01 18.98
CA VAL A 88 7.70 7.01 20.04
C VAL A 88 8.80 8.01 19.70
N TYR A 89 8.45 9.30 19.68
CA TYR A 89 9.36 10.42 19.48
C TYR A 89 8.92 11.63 20.32
N ASP A 90 9.85 12.51 20.67
CA ASP A 90 9.60 13.76 21.39
C ASP A 90 9.99 14.97 20.53
N VAL A 91 8.99 15.72 20.05
CA VAL A 91 9.21 16.92 19.22
C VAL A 91 9.98 18.04 19.94
N ASN A 92 10.17 17.97 21.26
CA ASN A 92 11.03 18.89 21.99
C ASN A 92 12.52 18.57 21.81
N VAL A 93 12.86 17.35 21.42
CA VAL A 93 14.21 16.95 21.05
C VAL A 93 14.48 17.38 19.60
N VAL A 94 15.58 18.08 19.37
CA VAL A 94 15.92 18.64 18.05
C VAL A 94 16.05 17.54 16.98
N ALA A 95 16.64 16.40 17.32
CA ALA A 95 16.81 15.27 16.41
C ALA A 95 15.46 14.66 15.98
N ASP A 96 14.56 14.45 16.93
CA ASP A 96 13.22 13.91 16.68
C ASP A 96 12.38 14.89 15.86
N ARG A 97 12.47 16.20 16.18
CA ARG A 97 11.85 17.25 15.38
C ARG A 97 12.37 17.27 13.94
N LEU A 98 13.69 17.13 13.75
CA LEU A 98 14.28 17.04 12.43
C LEU A 98 13.75 15.81 11.68
N MET A 99 13.64 14.66 12.34
CA MET A 99 13.12 13.43 11.75
C MET A 99 11.65 13.59 11.32
N VAL A 100 10.82 14.22 12.16
CA VAL A 100 9.42 14.55 11.84
C VAL A 100 9.33 15.50 10.64
N MET A 101 10.20 16.51 10.58
CA MET A 101 10.20 17.44 9.45
C MET A 101 10.71 16.80 8.15
N MET A 102 11.71 15.92 8.23
CA MET A 102 12.17 15.12 7.09
C MET A 102 11.09 14.17 6.60
N TYR A 103 10.32 13.57 7.52
CA TYR A 103 9.16 12.76 7.20
C TYR A 103 8.12 13.58 6.42
N HIS A 104 7.76 14.77 6.91
CA HIS A 104 6.80 15.64 6.22
C HIS A 104 7.29 16.17 4.86
N ALA A 105 8.58 16.47 4.76
CA ALA A 105 9.21 16.81 3.50
C ALA A 105 9.07 15.66 2.49
N GLU A 106 9.34 14.43 2.93
CA GLU A 106 9.19 13.24 2.08
C GLU A 106 7.73 12.97 1.72
N GLU A 107 6.80 13.08 2.66
CA GLU A 107 5.35 12.99 2.40
C GLU A 107 4.91 13.94 1.29
N SER A 108 5.41 15.18 1.32
CA SER A 108 5.10 16.17 0.29
C SER A 108 5.62 15.72 -1.07
N MET A 109 6.86 15.21 -1.15
CA MET A 109 7.45 14.68 -2.39
C MET A 109 6.66 13.51 -2.96
N LEU A 110 6.28 12.55 -2.10
CA LEU A 110 5.49 11.39 -2.47
C LEU A 110 4.10 11.79 -2.99
N GLN A 111 3.46 12.80 -2.38
CA GLN A 111 2.18 13.32 -2.86
C GLN A 111 2.27 13.94 -4.27
N PHE A 112 3.43 14.47 -4.66
CA PHE A 112 3.70 14.93 -6.02
C PHE A 112 4.10 13.81 -6.98
N GLY A 113 4.13 12.55 -6.53
CA GLY A 113 4.52 11.39 -7.33
C GLY A 113 6.03 11.23 -7.51
N ALA A 114 6.85 11.91 -6.69
CA ALA A 114 8.30 11.77 -6.73
C ALA A 114 8.74 10.42 -6.15
N VAL A 115 9.82 9.85 -6.71
CA VAL A 115 10.37 8.55 -6.33
C VAL A 115 11.72 8.73 -5.62
N ALA A 116 11.86 8.12 -4.45
CA ALA A 116 13.10 8.12 -3.67
C ALA A 116 14.31 7.60 -4.47
N GLU A 117 15.50 8.17 -4.20
CA GLU A 117 16.79 7.91 -4.87
C GLU A 117 16.85 8.26 -6.36
N LYS A 118 15.70 8.50 -7.00
CA LYS A 118 15.61 8.97 -8.38
C LYS A 118 15.37 10.47 -8.45
N ASP A 119 14.35 10.95 -7.74
CA ASP A 119 13.88 12.34 -7.79
C ASP A 119 14.31 13.14 -6.55
N TYR A 120 14.62 12.47 -5.43
CA TYR A 120 15.13 13.09 -4.21
C TYR A 120 15.99 12.12 -3.38
N THR A 121 16.88 12.67 -2.55
CA THR A 121 17.75 11.93 -1.62
C THR A 121 17.53 12.36 -0.17
N LEU A 122 18.11 11.62 0.79
CA LEU A 122 18.10 12.01 2.21
C LEU A 122 18.68 13.41 2.46
N LYS A 123 19.67 13.84 1.66
CA LYS A 123 20.26 15.18 1.80
C LYS A 123 19.28 16.28 1.41
N ASP A 124 18.49 16.05 0.35
CA ASP A 124 17.46 16.99 -0.09
C ASP A 124 16.37 17.13 0.98
N LEU A 125 15.94 16.01 1.57
CA LEU A 125 14.97 16.00 2.66
C LEU A 125 15.49 16.74 3.90
N ALA A 126 16.75 16.51 4.29
CA ALA A 126 17.36 17.18 5.44
C ALA A 126 17.45 18.71 5.24
N LEU A 127 17.76 19.15 4.02
CA LEU A 127 17.81 20.57 3.68
C LEU A 127 16.42 21.22 3.74
N ILE A 128 15.41 20.57 3.15
CA ILE A 128 14.02 21.04 3.18
C ILE A 128 13.52 21.12 4.63
N ALA A 129 13.74 20.06 5.42
CA ALA A 129 13.34 19.98 6.81
C ALA A 129 13.99 21.08 7.67
N SER A 130 15.29 21.34 7.46
CA SER A 130 16.00 22.40 8.18
C SER A 130 15.39 23.79 7.88
N ASN A 131 15.11 24.08 6.61
CA ASN A 131 14.45 25.32 6.21
C ASN A 131 13.02 25.45 6.77
N MET A 132 12.28 24.35 6.91
CA MET A 132 10.95 24.31 7.53
C MET A 132 11.01 24.58 9.04
N MET A 133 12.02 24.03 9.73
CA MET A 133 12.23 24.25 11.17
C MET A 133 12.54 25.74 11.47
N GLU A 134 13.40 26.38 10.67
CA GLU A 134 13.73 27.79 10.83
C GLU A 134 12.50 28.70 10.67
N LYS A 135 11.64 28.42 9.68
CA LYS A 135 10.39 29.19 9.47
C LYS A 135 9.36 28.98 10.57
N THR A 136 9.37 27.83 11.23
CA THR A 136 8.45 27.55 12.35
C THR A 136 8.91 28.28 13.62
N ALA A 137 10.21 28.46 13.82
CA ALA A 137 10.78 29.20 14.95
C ALA A 137 10.59 30.73 14.86
N ILE A 138 10.42 31.28 13.65
CA ILE A 138 10.20 32.73 13.44
C ILE A 138 8.74 33.14 13.70
N ASN A 139 7.81 32.19 13.72
CA ASN A 139 6.37 32.43 13.88
C ASN A 139 5.83 32.07 15.28
N GLN A 140 6.72 31.87 16.26
CA GLN A 140 6.40 31.74 17.69
C GLN A 140 6.96 32.93 18.46
#